data_AF-A0A2A8VF86-F1
#
_entry.id   AF-A0A2A8VF86-F1
#
_cell.length_a   1.000
_cell.length_b   1.000
_cell.length_c   1.000
_cell.angle_alpha   90.00
_cell.angle_beta   90.00
_cell.angle_gamma   90.00
#
_symmetry.space_group_name_H-M   'P 1'
#
loop_
_entity.id
_entity.type
_entity.pdbx_description
1 polymer ?
#
loop_
_entity_poly.entity_id
_entity_poly.type
_entity_poly.pdbx_seq_one_letter_code
_entity_poly.pdbx_strand_id
1 'polypeptide(L)'
;MPIRILLIIGSWISLLFLRKESFIRFSPAAVLVSFILTTVTLCNSVLKFWEIRGSKQEKLIGDLMFILGPFFSATLWVFKLTYRSFPLYMVLNLVINYLFAYPLTSFFEKKVYIN
;
A
#
# COMPACT_ATOMS: atom_id res chain seq x y z
N MET A 1 -15.92 -2.14 -6.79
CA MET A 1 -15.80 -0.75 -6.27
C MET A 1 -15.92 -0.60 -4.75
N PRO A 2 -16.92 -1.15 -4.03
CA PRO A 2 -17.14 -0.79 -2.62
C PRO A 2 -16.00 -1.21 -1.67
N ILE A 3 -15.34 -2.33 -1.95
CA ILE A 3 -14.22 -2.83 -1.12
C ILE A 3 -13.02 -1.88 -1.09
N ARG A 4 -12.74 -1.17 -2.21
CA ARG A 4 -11.59 -0.25 -2.32
C ARG A 4 -11.80 0.99 -1.46
N ILE A 5 -13.03 1.52 -1.45
CA ILE A 5 -13.41 2.68 -0.64
C ILE A 5 -13.34 2.33 0.85
N LEU A 6 -13.83 1.15 1.24
CA LEU A 6 -13.74 0.68 2.62
C LEU A 6 -12.28 0.57 3.10
N LEU A 7 -11.38 0.07 2.25
CA LEU A 7 -9.95 -0.03 2.56
C LEU A 7 -9.31 1.35 2.77
N ILE A 8 -9.63 2.33 1.93
CA ILE A 8 -9.14 3.71 2.10
C ILE A 8 -9.67 4.31 3.39
N ILE A 9 -10.98 4.27 3.61
CA ILE A 9 -11.58 4.87 4.81
C ILE A 9 -11.00 4.21 6.06
N GLY A 10 -10.92 2.87 6.08
CA GLY A 10 -10.32 2.13 7.19
C GLY A 10 -8.85 2.48 7.42
N SER A 11 -8.07 2.62 6.35
CA SER A 11 -6.64 2.97 6.47
C SER A 11 -6.46 4.38 7.05
N TRP A 12 -7.25 5.34 6.60
CA TRP A 12 -7.20 6.72 7.12
C TRP A 12 -7.72 6.84 8.55
N ILE A 13 -8.76 6.09 8.92
CA ILE A 13 -9.21 6.00 10.32
C ILE A 13 -8.10 5.44 11.21
N SER A 14 -7.34 4.45 10.74
CA SER A 14 -6.21 3.89 11.51
C SER A 14 -5.16 4.95 11.88
N LEU A 15 -4.99 5.98 11.03
CA LEU A 15 -4.03 7.06 11.28
C LEU A 15 -4.46 7.98 12.43
N LEU A 16 -5.75 8.02 12.77
CA LEU A 16 -6.23 8.79 13.93
C LEU A 16 -5.68 8.24 15.26
N PHE A 17 -5.29 6.96 15.30
CA PHE A 17 -4.67 6.33 16.47
C PHE A 17 -3.17 6.60 16.58
N LEU A 18 -2.53 7.20 15.56
CA LEU A 18 -1.13 7.59 15.60
C LEU A 18 -0.96 8.95 16.31
N ARG A 19 0.02 9.04 17.21
CA ARG A 19 0.41 10.33 17.82
C ARG A 19 0.90 11.29 16.72
N LYS A 20 0.46 12.55 16.79
CA LYS A 20 0.81 13.62 15.83
C LYS A 20 2.32 13.74 15.58
N GLU A 21 3.13 13.67 16.64
CA GLU A 21 4.59 13.71 16.55
C GLU A 21 5.16 12.59 15.67
N SER A 22 4.61 11.38 15.79
CA SER A 22 5.06 10.23 14.98
C SER A 22 4.59 10.35 13.54
N PHE A 23 3.36 10.84 13.34
CA PHE A 23 2.82 11.08 12.00
C PHE A 23 3.70 12.08 11.23
N ILE A 24 3.98 13.25 11.81
CA ILE A 24 4.79 14.30 11.17
C ILE A 24 6.23 13.82 10.92
N ARG A 25 6.79 13.03 11.83
CA ARG A 25 8.16 12.53 11.70
C ARG A 25 8.31 11.54 10.54
N PHE A 26 7.35 10.64 10.36
CA PHE A 26 7.44 9.57 9.36
C PHE A 26 6.76 9.92 8.04
N SER A 27 5.94 10.97 7.99
CA SER A 27 5.22 11.38 6.78
C SER A 27 6.13 11.72 5.60
N PRO A 28 7.29 12.40 5.73
CA PRO A 28 8.14 12.68 4.56
C PRO A 28 8.65 11.39 3.91
N ALA A 29 9.05 10.42 4.73
CA ALA A 29 9.50 9.11 4.24
C ALA A 29 8.35 8.32 3.62
N ALA A 30 7.16 8.32 4.24
CA ALA A 30 5.98 7.65 3.69
C ALA A 30 5.53 8.27 2.36
N VAL A 31 5.55 9.60 2.24
CA VAL A 31 5.25 10.31 0.97
C VAL A 31 6.27 9.93 -0.10
N LEU A 32 7.56 9.91 0.23
CA LEU A 32 8.62 9.56 -0.70
C LEU A 32 8.45 8.13 -1.23
N VAL A 33 8.19 7.15 -0.35
CA VAL A 33 7.99 5.76 -0.76
C VAL A 33 6.71 5.59 -1.58
N SER A 34 5.61 6.26 -1.19
CA SER A 34 4.37 6.27 -2.00
C SER A 34 4.57 6.91 -3.37
N PHE A 35 5.39 7.95 -3.47
CA PHE A 35 5.75 8.58 -4.74
C PHE A 35 6.54 7.62 -5.63
N ILE A 36 7.58 6.97 -5.09
CA ILE A 36 8.35 5.95 -5.82
C ILE A 36 7.43 4.84 -6.31
N LEU A 37 6.56 4.29 -5.45
CA LEU A 37 5.64 3.23 -5.85
C LEU A 37 4.67 3.69 -6.95
N THR A 38 4.19 4.94 -6.88
CA THR A 38 3.36 5.53 -7.95
C THR A 38 4.11 5.57 -9.27
N THR A 39 5.37 6.03 -9.27
CA THR A 39 6.22 6.03 -10.47
C THR A 39 6.42 4.62 -11.01
N VAL A 40 6.70 3.63 -10.15
CA VAL A 40 6.85 2.23 -10.57
C VAL A 40 5.55 1.71 -11.21
N THR A 41 4.39 2.01 -10.63
CA THR A 41 3.09 1.66 -11.19
C THR A 41 2.85 2.29 -12.56
N LEU A 42 3.28 3.54 -12.78
CA LEU A 42 3.20 4.19 -14.10
C LEU A 42 4.12 3.47 -15.11
N CYS A 43 5.35 3.15 -14.68
CA CYS A 43 6.31 2.39 -15.49
C CYS A 43 5.84 0.96 -15.78
N ASN A 44 5.03 0.35 -14.92
CA ASN A 44 4.46 -0.98 -15.13
C ASN A 44 3.65 -1.07 -16.43
N SER A 45 3.08 0.04 -16.89
CA SER A 45 2.36 0.09 -18.17
C SER A 45 3.25 -0.15 -19.40
N VAL A 46 4.57 0.04 -19.27
CA VAL A 46 5.57 -0.18 -20.31
C VAL A 46 6.37 -1.45 -20.04
N LEU A 47 6.80 -1.65 -18.79
CA LEU A 47 7.73 -2.71 -18.39
C LEU A 47 7.05 -4.02 -17.99
N LYS A 48 5.74 -4.02 -17.73
CA LYS A 48 4.94 -5.21 -17.39
C LYS A 48 5.53 -6.03 -16.22
N PHE A 49 5.93 -5.37 -15.14
CA PHE A 49 6.38 -6.01 -13.91
C PHE A 49 5.33 -6.94 -13.28
N TRP A 50 4.04 -6.57 -13.39
CA TRP A 50 2.91 -7.43 -12.98
C TRP A 50 1.67 -7.15 -13.82
N GLU A 51 0.86 -8.19 -14.04
CA GLU A 51 -0.40 -8.10 -14.76
C GLU A 51 -1.58 -8.33 -13.82
N ILE A 52 -2.51 -7.37 -13.79
CA ILE A 52 -3.79 -7.46 -13.07
C ILE A 52 -4.91 -7.47 -14.12
N ARG A 53 -6.03 -8.13 -13.88
CA ARG A 53 -7.18 -8.11 -14.80
C ARG A 53 -7.93 -6.75 -14.75
N GLY A 54 -8.53 -6.34 -15.87
CA GLY A 54 -9.31 -5.09 -16.00
C GLY A 54 -8.77 -4.13 -17.06
N SER A 55 -9.45 -3.01 -17.28
CA SER A 55 -8.98 -1.96 -18.20
C SER A 55 -7.75 -1.22 -17.65
N LYS A 56 -6.97 -0.57 -18.53
CA LYS A 56 -5.77 0.20 -18.12
C LYS A 56 -6.11 1.31 -17.10
N GLN A 57 -7.26 1.96 -17.26
CA GLN A 57 -7.73 3.01 -16.35
C GLN A 57 -8.15 2.44 -14.98
N GLU A 58 -8.88 1.33 -14.94
CA GLU A 58 -9.33 0.73 -13.67
C GLU A 58 -8.19 0.15 -12.83
N LYS A 59 -7.13 -0.35 -13.48
CA LYS A 59 -5.90 -0.78 -12.81
C LYS A 59 -5.21 0.41 -12.17
N LEU A 60 -4.95 1.46 -12.95
CA LEU A 60 -4.26 2.66 -12.47
C LEU A 60 -5.02 3.35 -11.33
N ILE A 61 -6.35 3.47 -11.44
CA ILE A 61 -7.18 4.00 -10.35
C ILE A 61 -7.12 3.08 -9.13
N GLY A 62 -7.13 1.76 -9.31
CA GLY A 62 -7.00 0.80 -8.23
C GLY A 62 -5.68 0.90 -7.48
N ASP A 63 -4.59 0.98 -8.22
CA ASP A 63 -3.25 1.08 -7.65
C ASP A 63 -3.08 2.42 -6.92
N LEU A 64 -3.55 3.54 -7.49
CA LEU A 64 -3.52 4.83 -6.81
C LEU A 64 -4.35 4.85 -5.52
N MET A 65 -5.55 4.25 -5.56
CA MET A 65 -6.40 4.08 -4.38
C MET A 65 -5.70 3.27 -3.28
N PHE A 66 -4.97 2.22 -3.67
CA PHE A 66 -4.19 1.41 -2.74
C PHE A 66 -2.98 2.18 -2.18
N ILE A 67 -2.24 2.87 -3.04
CA ILE A 67 -1.02 3.62 -2.68
C ILE A 67 -1.35 4.75 -1.68
N LEU A 68 -2.39 5.54 -1.99
CA LEU A 68 -2.76 6.71 -1.18
C LEU A 68 -3.52 6.36 0.10
N GLY A 69 -4.11 5.17 0.19
CA GLY A 69 -4.83 4.72 1.38
C GLY A 69 -4.01 3.71 2.18
N PRO A 70 -4.27 2.39 1.98
CA PRO A 70 -3.66 1.33 2.76
C PRO A 70 -2.13 1.36 2.80
N PHE A 71 -1.47 1.53 1.66
CA PHE A 71 -0.01 1.47 1.59
C PHE A 71 0.66 2.62 2.35
N PHE A 72 0.21 3.85 2.13
CA PHE A 72 0.69 5.02 2.86
C PHE A 72 0.49 4.85 4.37
N SER A 73 -0.71 4.41 4.77
CA SER A 73 -1.04 4.24 6.19
C SER A 73 -0.24 3.12 6.84
N ALA A 74 -0.09 1.98 6.15
CA ALA A 74 0.70 0.85 6.61
C ALA A 74 2.18 1.23 6.74
N THR A 75 2.73 2.02 5.81
CA THR A 75 4.12 2.49 5.87
C THR A 75 4.38 3.31 7.13
N LEU A 76 3.47 4.21 7.49
CA LEU A 76 3.55 4.98 8.74
C LEU A 76 3.53 4.09 9.98
N TRP A 77 2.67 3.07 9.99
CA TRP A 77 2.62 2.09 11.07
C TRP A 77 3.88 1.25 11.18
N VAL A 78 4.41 0.77 10.06
CA VAL A 78 5.67 0.02 10.01
C VAL A 78 6.79 0.87 10.61
N PHE A 79 6.98 2.10 10.13
CA PHE A 79 8.01 2.99 10.66
C PHE A 79 7.81 3.30 12.15
N LYS A 80 6.56 3.43 12.61
CA LYS A 80 6.25 3.63 14.02
C LYS A 80 6.64 2.41 14.87
N LEU A 81 6.26 1.22 14.44
CA LEU A 81 6.47 -0.04 15.18
C LEU A 81 7.94 -0.46 15.20
N THR A 82 8.67 -0.16 14.13
CA THR A 82 10.08 -0.55 13.99
C THR A 82 11.04 0.57 14.35
N TYR A 83 10.52 1.70 14.88
CA TYR A 83 11.34 2.84 15.25
C TYR A 83 12.40 2.44 16.28
N ARG A 84 13.68 2.77 15.99
CA ARG A 84 14.91 2.38 16.73
C ARG A 84 15.48 0.99 16.45
N SER A 85 14.84 0.15 15.62
CA SER A 85 15.41 -1.17 15.25
C SER A 85 15.33 -1.39 13.74
N PHE A 86 16.48 -1.21 13.07
CA PHE A 86 16.61 -1.48 11.64
C PHE A 86 16.41 -2.97 11.29
N PRO A 87 16.91 -3.95 12.07
CA PRO A 87 16.63 -5.37 11.78
C PRO A 87 15.14 -5.69 11.86
N LEU A 88 14.43 -5.14 12.85
CA LEU A 88 12.99 -5.32 12.97
C LEU A 88 12.25 -4.70 11.78
N TYR A 89 12.69 -3.52 11.32
CA TYR A 89 12.18 -2.90 10.11
C TYR A 89 12.34 -3.81 8.89
N MET A 90 13.53 -4.37 8.67
CA MET A 90 13.80 -5.26 7.55
C MET A 90 12.87 -6.48 7.54
N VAL A 91 12.75 -7.16 8.68
CA VAL A 91 11.89 -8.35 8.79
C VAL A 91 10.42 -8.00 8.61
N LEU A 92 9.91 -6.98 9.32
CA LEU A 92 8.50 -6.61 9.25
C LEU A 92 8.13 -6.12 7.84
N ASN A 93 8.98 -5.30 7.22
CA ASN A 93 8.77 -4.82 5.87
C ASN A 93 8.79 -5.98 4.86
N LEU A 94 9.71 -6.93 4.98
CA LEU A 94 9.79 -8.10 4.10
C LEU A 94 8.53 -8.99 4.23
N VAL A 95 8.09 -9.27 5.46
CA VAL A 95 6.87 -10.07 5.71
C VAL A 95 5.65 -9.37 5.11
N ILE A 96 5.50 -8.07 5.34
CA ILE A 96 4.37 -7.30 4.81
C ILE A 96 4.38 -7.30 3.27
N ASN A 97 5.53 -7.05 2.64
CA ASN A 97 5.64 -7.07 1.17
C ASN A 97 5.33 -8.46 0.61
N TYR A 98 5.81 -9.53 1.25
CA TYR A 98 5.49 -10.90 0.84
C TYR A 98 3.99 -11.20 0.93
N LEU A 99 3.35 -10.82 2.04
CA LEU A 99 1.91 -10.99 2.22
C LEU A 99 1.10 -10.17 1.19
N PHE A 100 1.52 -8.95 0.89
CA PHE A 100 0.87 -8.15 -0.14
C PHE A 100 1.03 -8.77 -1.53
N ALA A 101 2.23 -9.20 -1.90
CA ALA A 101 2.53 -9.71 -3.23
C ALA A 101 1.75 -11.00 -3.56
N TYR A 102 1.66 -11.95 -2.63
CA TYR A 102 1.12 -13.27 -2.92
C TYR A 102 -0.30 -13.51 -2.36
N PRO A 103 -0.52 -13.70 -1.04
CA PRO A 103 -1.84 -14.09 -0.55
C PRO A 103 -2.89 -12.97 -0.73
N LEU A 104 -2.50 -11.71 -0.58
CA LEU A 104 -3.46 -10.60 -0.72
C LEU A 104 -3.87 -10.41 -2.19
N THR A 105 -2.91 -10.42 -3.11
CA THR A 105 -3.19 -10.35 -4.56
C THR A 105 -4.10 -11.50 -4.98
N SER A 106 -3.80 -12.73 -4.58
CA SER A 106 -4.63 -13.90 -4.91
C SER A 106 -6.06 -13.78 -4.37
N PHE A 107 -6.23 -13.28 -3.15
CA PHE A 107 -7.55 -13.05 -2.56
C PHE A 107 -8.37 -12.00 -3.33
N PHE A 108 -7.74 -10.87 -3.69
CA PHE A 108 -8.41 -9.80 -4.43
C PHE A 108 -8.70 -10.19 -5.87
N GLU A 109 -7.80 -10.90 -6.53
CA GLU A 109 -8.06 -11.47 -7.85
C GLU A 109 -9.25 -12.43 -7.79
N LYS A 110 -9.28 -13.39 -6.87
CA LYS A 110 -10.40 -14.34 -6.77
C LYS A 110 -11.76 -13.65 -6.61
N LYS A 111 -11.82 -12.52 -5.88
CA LYS A 111 -13.05 -11.73 -5.74
C LYS A 111 -13.46 -10.97 -7.00
N VAL A 112 -12.52 -10.62 -7.87
CA VAL A 112 -12.78 -10.04 -9.19
C VAL A 112 -13.34 -11.09 -10.17
N TYR A 113 -13.09 -12.39 -9.95
CA TYR A 113 -13.59 -13.47 -10.82
C TYR A 113 -15.03 -13.92 -10.49
N ILE A 114 -15.57 -13.54 -9.33
CA ILE A 114 -16.90 -13.96 -8.85
C ILE A 114 -17.97 -12.88 -9.17
N ASN A 115 -17.58 -11.80 -9.85
CA ASN A 115 -18.43 -10.67 -10.21
C ASN A 115 -18.29 -10.37 -11.70
#